data_AF-A0AAV9PGT3-F1
#
_entry.id   AF-A0AAV9PGT3-F1
#
_cell.length_a   1.000
_cell.length_b   1.000
_cell.length_c   1.000
_cell.angle_alpha   90.00
_cell.angle_beta   90.00
_cell.angle_gamma   90.00
#
_symmetry.space_group_name_H-M   'P 1'
#
loop_
_entity.id
_entity.type
_entity.pdbx_description
1 polymer ?
#
loop_
_entity_poly.entity_id
_entity_poly.type
_entity_poly.pdbx_seq_one_letter_code
_entity_poly.pdbx_strand_id
1 'polypeptide(L)'
;MTSIVAALAILLGSRGQAVADWKTPPSTYLAVCTALANLAMRYACINGVVIAWYRRALRGSTIKRLHYDWHAGTTLRGAIMSGRHMGLLGIACIASTLVVIDGPLLQRASGVVSVPIDKEIPLQVFLAEEVPTDFSGYWYDQKSVGVAQTWSFSFNATIPTGYGSAPNTIFTSSGRNSISFEANKHFLTGAPMHGIVRGCSGECKLKLRAPALAITSCSSHVVPVDYTQRLSKAQIESLALRGPPLNTVSFLVSGSLLVDDDYEAINIITGYSDAPECTGEMKYSACTLRAAIGEYDATLRGDNLTLDNGSPRILTVANNTRVNRRTNQHSGGQPSTLAAISFLIRLKWEGYALQYKFGSGITSMSAGAGAELMYAGSYSHATCATYANPQDDVLQFVNRAMVYLGAAAAQRDSTYLQTHMDAGTTANRTTSGFVQGDHNVYSTDLSWFIAASLVEMACIALIFPTYWGFWRLGRPVSFSPLELAKAFEAPALSTCNSNSSGREIAKSMGEVEIRYGITSSQANRGGTKLVFAHPAFVVPPQQRTLFDI
;
A
#
# COMPACT_ATOMS: atom_id res chain seq x y z
N MET A 1 -5.72 35.49 19.20
CA MET A 1 -6.25 36.14 17.95
C MET A 1 -5.32 35.92 16.75
N THR A 2 -4.13 36.53 16.67
CA THR A 2 -3.19 36.33 15.54
C THR A 2 -2.75 34.88 15.39
N SER A 3 -2.56 34.18 16.51
CA SER A 3 -2.25 32.74 16.53
C SER A 3 -3.35 31.89 15.89
N ILE A 4 -4.62 32.14 16.23
CA ILE A 4 -5.79 31.43 15.65
C ILE A 4 -5.81 31.59 14.12
N VAL A 5 -5.58 32.81 13.62
CA VAL A 5 -5.57 33.09 12.17
C VAL A 5 -4.40 32.38 11.49
N ALA A 6 -3.21 32.41 12.09
CA ALA A 6 -2.04 31.70 11.57
C ALA A 6 -2.26 30.18 11.54
N ALA A 7 -2.83 29.61 12.61
CA ALA A 7 -3.16 28.20 12.70
C ALA A 7 -4.17 27.77 11.63
N LEU A 8 -5.22 28.58 11.40
CA LEU A 8 -6.20 28.35 10.33
C LEU A 8 -5.54 28.39 8.95
N ALA A 9 -4.66 29.36 8.70
CA ALA A 9 -3.96 29.49 7.43
C ALA A 9 -3.07 28.27 7.14
N ILE A 10 -2.36 27.76 8.16
CA ILE A 10 -1.55 26.55 8.04
C ILE A 10 -2.44 25.33 7.70
N LEU A 11 -3.54 25.15 8.42
CA LEU A 11 -4.46 24.03 8.24
C LEU A 11 -5.18 24.04 6.88
N LEU A 12 -5.52 25.23 6.37
CA LEU A 12 -6.12 25.37 5.04
C LEU A 12 -5.08 25.24 3.93
N GLY A 13 -3.87 25.74 4.14
CA GLY A 13 -2.77 25.66 3.18
C GLY A 13 -2.22 24.24 3.01
N SER A 14 -2.22 23.42 4.06
CA SER A 14 -1.75 22.04 3.98
C SER A 14 -2.77 21.06 3.41
N ARG A 15 -4.07 21.40 3.43
CA ARG A 15 -5.15 20.47 3.09
C ARG A 15 -5.01 19.92 1.66
N GLY A 16 -4.94 18.60 1.54
CA GLY A 16 -4.85 17.90 0.25
C GLY A 16 -3.47 17.95 -0.41
N GLN A 17 -2.47 18.56 0.22
CA GLN A 17 -1.09 18.53 -0.28
C GLN A 17 -0.39 17.25 0.15
N ALA A 18 0.54 16.77 -0.68
CA ALA A 18 1.30 15.57 -0.36
C ALA A 18 2.25 15.84 0.81
N VAL A 19 2.47 14.83 1.66
CA VAL A 19 3.40 14.93 2.79
C VAL A 19 4.83 15.25 2.32
N ALA A 20 5.21 14.79 1.13
CA ALA A 20 6.52 15.05 0.54
C ALA A 20 6.76 16.51 0.14
N ASP A 21 5.70 17.29 -0.11
CA ASP A 21 5.82 18.69 -0.56
C ASP A 21 6.20 19.64 0.59
N TRP A 22 5.96 19.21 1.84
CA TRP A 22 6.24 20.00 3.04
C TRP A 22 7.58 19.60 3.66
N LYS A 23 8.55 20.53 3.65
CA LYS A 23 9.83 20.34 4.35
C LYS A 23 9.67 20.12 5.86
N THR A 24 8.66 20.75 6.45
CA THR A 24 8.36 20.68 7.90
C THR A 24 6.88 20.43 8.10
N PRO A 25 6.48 19.47 8.94
CA PRO A 25 5.08 19.14 9.13
C PRO A 25 4.24 20.34 9.63
N PRO A 26 3.00 20.52 9.13
CA PRO A 26 2.06 21.53 9.61
C PRO A 26 1.88 21.51 11.14
N SER A 27 1.88 20.31 11.75
CA SER A 27 1.76 20.13 13.20
C SER A 27 2.87 20.81 14.01
N THR A 28 4.09 20.93 13.45
CA THR A 28 5.20 21.64 14.09
C THR A 28 4.95 23.14 14.12
N TYR A 29 4.46 23.73 13.02
CA TYR A 29 4.10 25.14 13.00
C TYR A 29 2.96 25.46 13.97
N LEU A 30 1.95 24.58 14.03
CA LEU A 30 0.84 24.70 14.99
C LEU A 30 1.34 24.67 16.44
N ALA A 31 2.28 23.79 16.78
CA ALA A 31 2.86 23.71 18.13
C ALA A 31 3.64 24.99 18.51
N VAL A 32 4.32 25.63 17.56
CA VAL A 32 5.00 26.91 17.80
C VAL A 32 3.98 28.03 18.03
N CYS A 33 2.93 28.09 17.21
CA CYS A 33 1.86 29.08 17.36
C CYS A 33 1.16 28.97 18.72
N THR A 34 0.82 27.75 19.17
CA THR A 34 0.17 27.54 20.48
C THR A 34 1.10 27.88 21.64
N ALA A 35 2.38 27.52 21.57
CA ALA A 35 3.35 27.89 22.60
C ALA A 35 3.45 29.42 22.78
N LEU A 36 3.53 30.15 21.66
CA LEU A 36 3.58 31.62 21.68
C LEU A 36 2.27 32.24 22.19
N ALA A 37 1.12 31.70 21.78
CA ALA A 37 -0.20 32.17 22.23
C ALA A 37 -0.39 31.97 23.74
N ASN A 38 -0.02 30.80 24.26
CA ASN A 38 -0.12 30.46 25.67
C ASN A 38 0.79 31.34 26.53
N LEU A 39 2.01 31.62 26.06
CA LEU A 39 2.91 32.57 26.72
C LEU A 39 2.32 33.98 26.75
N ALA A 40 1.78 34.45 25.62
CA ALA A 40 1.15 35.77 25.52
C ALA A 40 -0.09 35.88 26.44
N MET A 41 -0.92 34.84 26.53
CA MET A 41 -2.06 34.80 27.44
C MET A 41 -1.63 34.83 28.92
N ARG A 42 -0.57 34.10 29.27
CA ARG A 42 -0.04 34.14 30.64
C ARG A 42 0.49 35.51 31.01
N TYR A 43 1.22 36.15 30.09
CA TYR A 43 1.70 37.52 30.25
C TYR A 43 0.54 38.50 30.40
N ALA A 44 -0.50 38.37 29.57
CA ALA A 44 -1.69 39.20 29.64
C ALA A 44 -2.44 39.01 30.98
N CYS A 45 -2.54 37.79 31.49
CA CYS A 45 -3.17 37.54 32.80
C CYS A 45 -2.43 38.25 33.94
N ILE A 46 -1.08 38.18 33.99
CA ILE A 46 -0.28 38.80 35.04
C ILE A 46 -0.45 40.33 35.05
N ASN A 47 -0.39 40.97 33.88
CA ASN A 47 -0.61 42.41 33.77
C ASN A 47 -2.03 42.82 34.18
N GLY A 48 -3.03 42.00 33.82
CA GLY A 48 -4.42 42.18 34.27
C GLY A 48 -4.56 42.14 35.80
N VAL A 49 -3.84 41.24 36.45
CA VAL A 49 -3.80 41.13 37.93
C VAL A 49 -3.19 42.39 38.56
N VAL A 50 -2.08 42.91 38.01
CA VAL A 50 -1.44 44.16 38.47
C VAL A 50 -2.44 45.32 38.42
N ILE A 51 -3.09 45.52 37.27
CA ILE A 51 -4.07 46.59 37.06
C ILE A 51 -5.23 46.47 38.06
N ALA A 52 -5.77 45.27 38.21
CA ALA A 52 -6.88 45.03 39.11
C ALA A 52 -6.51 45.25 40.58
N TRP A 53 -5.28 44.93 40.97
CA TRP A 53 -4.75 45.15 42.31
C TRP A 53 -4.64 46.64 42.64
N TYR A 54 -4.00 47.44 41.77
CA TYR A 54 -3.87 48.89 41.97
C TYR A 54 -5.24 49.58 41.96
N ARG A 55 -6.14 49.17 41.07
CA ARG A 55 -7.50 49.70 41.02
C ARG A 55 -8.27 49.43 42.32
N ARG A 56 -8.01 48.29 42.96
CA ARG A 56 -8.62 47.96 44.26
C ARG A 56 -7.98 48.75 45.39
N ALA A 57 -6.67 48.98 45.36
CA ALA A 57 -5.99 49.88 46.30
C ALA A 57 -6.55 51.31 46.23
N LEU A 58 -6.77 51.86 45.02
CA LEU A 58 -7.33 53.21 44.83
C LEU A 58 -8.75 53.40 45.41
N ARG A 59 -9.55 52.33 45.49
CA ARG A 59 -10.92 52.40 46.04
C ARG A 59 -10.96 52.29 47.57
N GLY A 60 -9.82 52.04 48.21
CA GLY A 60 -9.72 51.65 49.61
C GLY A 60 -9.91 50.14 49.78
N SER A 61 -8.91 49.45 50.32
CA SER A 61 -8.92 48.01 50.58
C SER A 61 -8.00 47.68 51.78
N THR A 62 -8.18 46.51 52.38
CA THR A 62 -7.26 46.02 53.42
C THR A 62 -6.03 45.35 52.80
N ILE A 63 -4.89 45.41 53.51
CA ILE A 63 -3.64 44.74 53.10
C ILE A 63 -3.86 43.23 52.95
N LYS A 64 -4.60 42.61 53.89
CA LYS A 64 -4.98 41.20 53.83
C LYS A 64 -5.69 40.86 52.52
N ARG A 65 -6.62 41.70 52.08
CA ARG A 65 -7.37 41.46 50.84
C ARG A 65 -6.48 41.62 49.59
N LEU A 66 -5.65 42.64 49.56
CA LEU A 66 -4.68 42.86 48.49
C LEU A 66 -3.70 41.68 48.35
N HIS A 67 -3.26 41.09 49.47
CA HIS A 67 -2.45 39.88 49.47
C HIS A 67 -3.17 38.68 48.86
N TYR A 68 -4.42 38.41 49.28
CA TYR A 68 -5.18 37.29 48.72
C TYR A 68 -5.52 37.48 47.23
N ASP A 69 -5.82 38.70 46.79
CA ASP A 69 -6.09 38.97 45.38
C ASP A 69 -4.85 38.77 44.50
N TRP A 70 -3.66 39.16 44.99
CA TRP A 70 -2.39 38.86 44.33
C TRP A 70 -2.11 37.35 44.29
N HIS A 71 -2.25 36.68 45.43
CA HIS A 71 -2.00 35.24 45.55
C HIS A 71 -2.94 34.43 44.64
N ALA A 72 -4.21 34.82 44.56
CA ALA A 72 -5.21 34.20 43.68
C ALA A 72 -4.98 34.49 42.20
N GLY A 73 -4.43 35.67 41.84
CA GLY A 73 -4.18 36.03 40.44
C GLY A 73 -2.89 35.46 39.85
N THR A 74 -1.90 35.13 40.67
CA THR A 74 -0.55 34.73 40.20
C THR A 74 -0.24 33.25 40.35
N THR A 75 -0.86 32.58 41.32
CA THR A 75 -0.59 31.17 41.62
C THR A 75 -1.81 30.31 41.35
N LEU A 76 -1.63 29.22 40.62
CA LEU A 76 -2.72 28.27 40.32
C LEU A 76 -3.29 27.68 41.62
N ARG A 77 -2.42 27.27 42.54
CA ARG A 77 -2.82 26.75 43.86
C ARG A 77 -3.62 27.79 44.65
N GLY A 78 -3.20 29.05 44.61
CA GLY A 78 -3.92 30.16 45.23
C GLY A 78 -5.30 30.39 44.64
N ALA A 79 -5.42 30.32 43.31
CA ALA A 79 -6.69 30.45 42.62
C ALA A 79 -7.67 29.34 43.03
N ILE A 80 -7.21 28.08 43.03
CA ILE A 80 -8.03 26.91 43.38
C ILE A 80 -8.43 26.93 44.87
N MET A 81 -7.47 27.16 45.77
CA MET A 81 -7.71 27.15 47.22
C MET A 81 -8.54 28.34 47.72
N SER A 82 -8.76 29.37 46.89
CA SER A 82 -9.60 30.52 47.25
C SER A 82 -11.10 30.19 47.33
N GLY A 83 -11.55 29.05 46.79
CA GLY A 83 -12.91 28.53 46.97
C GLY A 83 -14.03 29.55 46.69
N ARG A 84 -14.97 29.74 47.63
CA ARG A 84 -16.09 30.71 47.52
C ARG A 84 -15.66 32.17 47.48
N HIS A 85 -14.40 32.48 47.76
CA HIS A 85 -13.84 33.84 47.64
C HIS A 85 -13.10 34.08 46.32
N MET A 86 -13.14 33.10 45.40
CA MET A 86 -12.53 33.21 44.08
C MET A 86 -13.21 34.32 43.27
N GLY A 87 -12.55 35.47 43.18
CA GLY A 87 -12.95 36.55 42.30
C GLY A 87 -12.54 36.30 40.85
N LEU A 88 -12.90 37.22 39.95
CA LEU A 88 -12.53 37.23 38.54
C LEU A 88 -11.04 36.94 38.29
N LEU A 89 -10.14 37.41 39.17
CA LEU A 89 -8.70 37.21 39.07
C LEU A 89 -8.27 35.74 39.20
N GLY A 90 -8.92 34.99 40.08
CA GLY A 90 -8.66 33.55 40.22
C GLY A 90 -9.13 32.78 39.00
N ILE A 91 -10.30 33.14 38.45
CA ILE A 91 -10.85 32.53 37.23
C ILE A 91 -9.94 32.81 36.03
N ALA A 92 -9.48 34.05 35.86
CA ALA A 92 -8.53 34.42 34.81
C ALA A 92 -7.19 33.66 34.95
N CYS A 93 -6.69 33.48 36.18
CA CYS A 93 -5.49 32.70 36.45
C CYS A 93 -5.64 31.22 36.04
N ILE A 94 -6.74 30.59 36.44
CA ILE A 94 -7.06 29.19 36.07
C ILE A 94 -7.18 29.06 34.55
N ALA A 95 -7.95 29.94 33.91
CA ALA A 95 -8.13 29.94 32.45
C ALA A 95 -6.78 30.08 31.72
N SER A 96 -5.95 31.07 32.12
CA SER A 96 -4.61 31.27 31.55
C SER A 96 -3.64 30.10 31.77
N THR A 97 -3.94 29.19 32.69
CA THR A 97 -3.13 28.00 32.97
C THR A 97 -3.66 26.78 32.21
N LEU A 98 -4.97 26.63 32.10
CA LEU A 98 -5.62 25.52 31.39
C LEU A 98 -5.61 25.69 29.88
N VAL A 99 -5.31 26.89 29.37
CA VAL A 99 -5.32 27.15 27.93
C VAL A 99 -4.38 26.25 27.13
N VAL A 100 -3.34 25.68 27.76
CA VAL A 100 -2.40 24.70 27.19
C VAL A 100 -3.09 23.46 26.56
N ILE A 101 -4.35 23.19 26.91
CA ILE A 101 -5.19 22.16 26.28
C ILE A 101 -5.41 22.42 24.77
N ASP A 102 -5.29 23.67 24.32
CA ASP A 102 -5.38 24.05 22.90
C ASP A 102 -4.31 23.37 22.03
N GLY A 103 -3.13 23.08 22.59
CA GLY A 103 -2.01 22.44 21.92
C GLY A 103 -2.36 21.07 21.34
N PRO A 104 -2.73 20.09 22.18
CA PRO A 104 -3.18 18.78 21.69
C PRO A 104 -4.37 18.85 20.73
N LEU A 105 -5.34 19.75 20.97
CA LEU A 105 -6.49 19.90 20.08
C LEU A 105 -6.07 20.37 18.69
N LEU A 106 -5.20 21.38 18.59
CA LEU A 106 -4.69 21.88 17.31
C LEU A 106 -3.79 20.87 16.60
N GLN A 107 -3.02 20.08 17.34
CA GLN A 107 -2.25 18.98 16.74
C GLN A 107 -3.15 17.92 16.12
N ARG A 108 -4.30 17.60 16.73
CA ARG A 108 -5.29 16.66 16.17
C ARG A 108 -6.08 17.22 14.99
N ALA A 109 -6.08 18.54 14.79
CA ALA A 109 -6.70 19.16 13.62
C ALA A 109 -5.96 18.85 12.31
N SER A 110 -4.69 18.41 12.38
CA SER A 110 -3.88 18.00 11.23
C SER A 110 -3.63 16.49 11.26
N GLY A 111 -4.25 15.75 10.34
CA GLY A 111 -4.06 14.32 10.12
C GLY A 111 -3.37 14.01 8.80
N VAL A 112 -3.02 12.74 8.59
CA VAL A 112 -2.50 12.21 7.32
C VAL A 112 -3.42 11.10 6.86
N VAL A 113 -3.85 11.15 5.60
CA VAL A 113 -4.72 10.15 4.97
C VAL A 113 -4.06 9.67 3.68
N SER A 114 -4.09 8.37 3.45
CA SER A 114 -3.63 7.75 2.21
C SER A 114 -4.73 7.85 1.15
N VAL A 115 -4.42 8.45 0.01
CA VAL A 115 -5.35 8.60 -1.12
C VAL A 115 -4.80 7.80 -2.31
N PRO A 116 -5.62 6.95 -2.96
CA PRO A 116 -5.20 6.19 -4.11
C PRO A 116 -4.92 7.11 -5.30
N ILE A 117 -3.79 6.88 -5.96
CA ILE A 117 -3.45 7.48 -7.24
C ILE A 117 -3.99 6.55 -8.32
N ASP A 118 -4.90 7.06 -9.16
CA ASP A 118 -5.27 6.44 -10.43
C ASP A 118 -4.78 7.38 -11.54
N LYS A 119 -3.47 7.35 -11.80
CA LYS A 119 -2.86 8.17 -12.87
C LYS A 119 -2.48 7.29 -14.04
N GLU A 120 -2.98 7.65 -15.21
CA GLU A 120 -2.58 7.04 -16.48
C GLU A 120 -1.15 7.49 -16.84
N ILE A 121 -0.28 6.52 -17.12
CA ILE A 121 1.11 6.73 -17.54
C ILE A 121 1.43 5.93 -18.80
N PRO A 122 2.28 6.46 -19.70
CA PRO A 122 2.78 5.71 -20.84
C PRO A 122 3.86 4.72 -20.38
N LEU A 123 3.66 3.44 -20.70
CA LEU A 123 4.59 2.35 -20.44
C LEU A 123 5.17 1.84 -21.76
N GLN A 124 6.47 1.55 -21.79
CA GLN A 124 7.13 0.89 -22.92
C GLN A 124 7.09 -0.62 -22.73
N VAL A 125 6.62 -1.35 -23.74
CA VAL A 125 6.47 -2.80 -23.76
C VAL A 125 7.39 -3.39 -24.82
N PHE A 126 8.24 -4.32 -24.41
CA PHE A 126 9.18 -5.08 -25.22
C PHE A 126 8.72 -6.54 -25.27
N LEU A 127 7.68 -6.79 -26.05
CA LEU A 127 7.01 -8.09 -26.20
C LEU A 127 6.48 -8.25 -27.62
N ALA A 128 6.78 -9.37 -28.27
CA ALA A 128 6.18 -9.67 -29.58
C ALA A 128 4.69 -9.95 -29.41
N GLU A 129 3.83 -9.31 -30.22
CA GLU A 129 2.37 -9.50 -30.15
C GLU A 129 1.93 -10.90 -30.62
N GLU A 130 2.78 -11.60 -31.39
CA GLU A 130 2.58 -12.98 -31.84
C GLU A 130 3.92 -13.76 -31.85
N VAL A 131 3.85 -15.09 -31.92
CA VAL A 131 5.04 -15.95 -32.03
C VAL A 131 5.48 -16.01 -33.49
N PRO A 132 6.75 -15.71 -33.85
CA PRO A 132 7.19 -15.73 -35.24
C PRO A 132 7.12 -17.11 -35.88
N THR A 133 6.92 -17.17 -37.20
CA THR A 133 6.91 -18.41 -37.98
C THR A 133 8.19 -19.22 -37.73
N ASP A 134 8.04 -20.54 -37.54
CA ASP A 134 9.15 -21.48 -37.36
C ASP A 134 10.02 -21.27 -36.10
N PHE A 135 9.55 -20.46 -35.14
CA PHE A 135 10.37 -20.06 -33.98
C PHE A 135 10.38 -21.07 -32.83
N SER A 136 9.27 -21.74 -32.58
CA SER A 136 9.00 -22.38 -31.28
C SER A 136 9.65 -23.75 -31.11
N GLY A 137 9.85 -24.51 -32.19
CA GLY A 137 10.30 -25.89 -32.09
C GLY A 137 10.26 -26.63 -33.42
N TYR A 138 10.22 -27.95 -33.33
CA TYR A 138 10.21 -28.86 -34.47
C TYR A 138 9.11 -29.90 -34.35
N TRP A 139 8.54 -30.30 -35.48
CA TRP A 139 7.66 -31.44 -35.59
C TRP A 139 8.27 -32.53 -36.48
N TYR A 140 7.79 -33.77 -36.27
CA TYR A 140 8.26 -34.96 -36.97
C TYR A 140 7.07 -35.85 -37.30
N ASP A 141 7.08 -36.48 -38.47
CA ASP A 141 6.15 -37.56 -38.80
C ASP A 141 6.58 -38.85 -38.08
N GLN A 142 5.65 -39.61 -37.51
CA GLN A 142 5.90 -40.94 -36.96
C GLN A 142 6.79 -41.82 -37.85
N LYS A 143 6.59 -41.80 -39.17
CA LYS A 143 7.42 -42.55 -40.12
C LYS A 143 8.88 -42.12 -40.11
N SER A 144 9.14 -40.84 -39.89
CA SER A 144 10.49 -40.26 -39.87
C SER A 144 11.25 -40.57 -38.59
N VAL A 145 10.55 -40.81 -37.48
CA VAL A 145 11.15 -41.14 -36.17
C VAL A 145 11.36 -42.65 -35.99
N GLY A 146 10.72 -43.49 -36.81
CA GLY A 146 10.90 -44.95 -36.76
C GLY A 146 10.31 -45.62 -35.52
N VAL A 147 9.37 -44.95 -34.84
CA VAL A 147 8.70 -45.45 -33.62
C VAL A 147 7.26 -45.86 -33.90
N ALA A 148 6.85 -47.02 -33.40
CA ALA A 148 5.47 -47.52 -33.52
C ALA A 148 4.50 -46.87 -32.53
N GLN A 149 4.98 -45.98 -31.66
CA GLN A 149 4.17 -45.27 -30.67
C GLN A 149 3.41 -44.10 -31.28
N THR A 150 2.31 -43.70 -30.65
CA THR A 150 1.52 -42.52 -31.00
C THR A 150 1.96 -41.30 -30.19
N TRP A 151 1.61 -40.08 -30.64
CA TRP A 151 1.90 -38.89 -29.84
C TRP A 151 1.02 -38.88 -28.59
N SER A 152 -0.29 -38.81 -28.73
CA SER A 152 -1.21 -38.95 -27.60
C SER A 152 -1.26 -40.40 -27.11
N PHE A 153 -1.01 -40.63 -25.82
CA PHE A 153 -1.15 -41.96 -25.20
C PHE A 153 -2.61 -42.40 -25.02
N SER A 154 -3.56 -41.47 -25.13
CA SER A 154 -4.97 -41.73 -24.83
C SER A 154 -5.75 -42.23 -26.03
N PHE A 155 -5.19 -42.07 -27.23
CA PHE A 155 -5.80 -42.42 -28.48
C PHE A 155 -4.85 -43.26 -29.33
N ASN A 156 -5.42 -44.11 -30.17
CA ASN A 156 -4.64 -44.95 -31.09
C ASN A 156 -4.30 -44.14 -32.35
N ALA A 157 -4.70 -44.62 -33.54
CA ALA A 157 -4.30 -44.01 -34.81
C ALA A 157 -4.86 -42.59 -35.04
N THR A 158 -6.01 -42.26 -34.45
CA THR A 158 -6.70 -40.98 -34.68
C THR A 158 -7.14 -40.33 -33.38
N ILE A 159 -7.04 -39.00 -33.32
CA ILE A 159 -7.54 -38.16 -32.22
C ILE A 159 -8.79 -37.38 -32.67
N PRO A 160 -9.79 -37.17 -31.78
CA PRO A 160 -10.91 -36.28 -32.06
C PRO A 160 -10.46 -34.81 -32.07
N THR A 161 -11.06 -34.00 -32.94
CA THR A 161 -10.79 -32.57 -33.07
C THR A 161 -12.10 -31.77 -33.12
N GLY A 162 -12.01 -30.43 -33.16
CA GLY A 162 -13.17 -29.59 -33.36
C GLY A 162 -13.82 -29.74 -34.74
N TYR A 163 -13.12 -30.32 -35.72
CA TYR A 163 -13.58 -30.45 -37.11
C TYR A 163 -13.80 -31.90 -37.56
N GLY A 164 -13.61 -32.88 -36.65
CA GLY A 164 -13.72 -34.30 -36.97
C GLY A 164 -12.64 -35.11 -36.26
N SER A 165 -11.75 -35.74 -37.01
CA SER A 165 -10.63 -36.51 -36.49
C SER A 165 -9.33 -36.21 -37.25
N ALA A 166 -8.20 -36.35 -36.58
CA ALA A 166 -6.87 -36.15 -37.15
C ALA A 166 -5.93 -37.32 -36.83
N PRO A 167 -4.89 -37.56 -37.64
CA PRO A 167 -3.88 -38.58 -37.35
C PRO A 167 -3.10 -38.28 -36.06
N ASN A 168 -2.85 -39.30 -35.25
CA ASN A 168 -2.08 -39.21 -33.99
C ASN A 168 -0.58 -39.49 -34.21
N THR A 169 -0.03 -38.97 -35.31
CA THR A 169 1.28 -39.37 -35.84
C THR A 169 2.31 -38.24 -35.81
N ILE A 170 1.96 -37.07 -35.29
CA ILE A 170 2.83 -35.89 -35.27
C ILE A 170 3.53 -35.79 -33.93
N PHE A 171 4.86 -35.88 -33.96
CA PHE A 171 5.72 -35.71 -32.79
C PHE A 171 6.24 -34.29 -32.72
N THR A 172 6.39 -33.74 -31.51
CA THR A 172 6.90 -32.37 -31.32
C THR A 172 8.08 -32.30 -30.35
N SER A 173 8.93 -31.29 -30.53
CA SER A 173 10.09 -31.00 -29.70
C SER A 173 10.31 -29.49 -29.64
N SER A 174 10.77 -28.97 -28.49
CA SER A 174 11.12 -27.55 -28.33
C SER A 174 12.52 -27.18 -28.85
N GLY A 175 13.27 -28.12 -29.44
CA GLY A 175 14.57 -27.87 -30.05
C GLY A 175 15.68 -27.46 -29.06
N ARG A 176 16.65 -28.33 -28.80
CA ARG A 176 17.70 -28.09 -27.78
C ARG A 176 18.52 -26.83 -28.09
N ASN A 177 18.92 -26.12 -27.03
CA ASN A 177 19.78 -24.92 -27.09
C ASN A 177 19.23 -23.76 -27.95
N SER A 178 17.91 -23.67 -28.11
CA SER A 178 17.27 -22.55 -28.79
C SER A 178 16.77 -21.49 -27.79
N ILE A 179 16.57 -20.25 -28.26
CA ILE A 179 15.99 -19.17 -27.42
C ILE A 179 14.58 -19.56 -26.92
N SER A 180 13.79 -20.22 -27.76
CA SER A 180 12.48 -20.75 -27.38
C SER A 180 12.57 -21.84 -26.30
N PHE A 181 13.62 -22.68 -26.33
CA PHE A 181 13.87 -23.71 -25.32
C PHE A 181 14.16 -23.11 -23.94
N GLU A 182 15.00 -22.08 -23.86
CA GLU A 182 15.26 -21.40 -22.58
C GLU A 182 14.01 -20.68 -22.06
N ALA A 183 13.19 -20.10 -22.95
CA ALA A 183 11.90 -19.52 -22.58
C ALA A 183 10.95 -20.57 -21.96
N ASN A 184 10.87 -21.75 -22.58
CA ASN A 184 10.08 -22.87 -22.08
C ASN A 184 10.58 -23.34 -20.70
N LYS A 185 11.90 -23.40 -20.50
CA LYS A 185 12.50 -23.74 -19.21
C LYS A 185 12.14 -22.70 -18.14
N HIS A 186 12.28 -21.41 -18.43
CA HIS A 186 11.89 -20.32 -17.53
C HIS A 186 10.41 -20.39 -17.16
N PHE A 187 9.54 -20.67 -18.14
CA PHE A 187 8.12 -20.87 -17.89
C PHE A 187 7.85 -22.05 -16.95
N LEU A 188 8.45 -23.22 -17.22
CA LEU A 188 8.26 -24.44 -16.42
C LEU A 188 8.77 -24.31 -14.98
N THR A 189 9.79 -23.47 -14.74
CA THR A 189 10.31 -23.19 -13.39
C THR A 189 9.60 -22.02 -12.70
N GLY A 190 8.62 -21.38 -13.35
CA GLY A 190 7.93 -20.21 -12.82
C GLY A 190 8.82 -18.98 -12.67
N ALA A 191 9.87 -18.85 -13.49
CA ALA A 191 10.78 -17.72 -13.43
C ALA A 191 10.04 -16.41 -13.80
N PRO A 192 10.29 -15.30 -13.09
CA PRO A 192 9.69 -14.01 -13.38
C PRO A 192 10.11 -13.48 -14.77
N MET A 193 9.22 -12.74 -15.41
CA MET A 193 9.48 -12.07 -16.68
C MET A 193 10.03 -10.67 -16.40
N HIS A 194 11.32 -10.46 -16.68
CA HIS A 194 12.05 -9.21 -16.43
C HIS A 194 12.17 -8.34 -17.68
N GLY A 195 12.16 -7.02 -17.50
CA GLY A 195 12.50 -6.06 -18.55
C GLY A 195 11.50 -5.95 -19.70
N ILE A 196 10.36 -6.65 -19.63
CA ILE A 196 9.31 -6.60 -20.65
C ILE A 196 8.61 -5.24 -20.64
N VAL A 197 8.30 -4.69 -19.46
CA VAL A 197 7.58 -3.41 -19.35
C VAL A 197 8.42 -2.41 -18.56
N ARG A 198 8.59 -1.20 -19.10
CA ARG A 198 9.37 -0.12 -18.49
C ARG A 198 8.55 1.16 -18.36
N GLY A 199 8.88 1.97 -17.35
CA GLY A 199 8.27 3.29 -17.14
C GLY A 199 7.31 3.39 -15.96
N CYS A 200 7.14 2.33 -15.17
CA CYS A 200 6.33 2.35 -13.95
C CYS A 200 7.17 2.65 -12.71
N SER A 201 6.76 3.65 -11.93
CA SER A 201 7.31 3.93 -10.59
C SER A 201 6.37 3.38 -9.52
N GLY A 202 6.44 2.07 -9.23
CA GLY A 202 5.60 1.42 -8.23
C GLY A 202 4.94 0.13 -8.74
N GLU A 203 3.67 -0.06 -8.35
CA GLU A 203 2.80 -1.10 -8.89
C GLU A 203 1.92 -0.48 -9.99
N CYS A 204 1.84 -1.12 -11.16
CA CYS A 204 1.02 -0.63 -12.27
C CYS A 204 0.15 -1.74 -12.82
N LYS A 205 -1.11 -1.43 -13.11
CA LYS A 205 -1.99 -2.30 -13.89
C LYS A 205 -2.02 -1.85 -15.33
N LEU A 206 -1.87 -2.79 -16.25
CA LEU A 206 -1.92 -2.51 -17.68
C LEU A 206 -2.61 -3.64 -18.43
N LYS A 207 -3.07 -3.29 -19.64
CA LYS A 207 -3.54 -4.25 -20.63
C LYS A 207 -2.40 -4.58 -21.56
N LEU A 208 -1.90 -5.80 -21.44
CA LEU A 208 -0.76 -6.31 -22.19
C LEU A 208 -1.25 -7.04 -23.44
N ARG A 209 -0.79 -6.62 -24.62
CA ARG A 209 -0.99 -7.38 -25.86
C ARG A 209 0.15 -8.38 -26.02
N ALA A 210 -0.18 -9.65 -26.17
CA ALA A 210 0.78 -10.74 -26.22
C ALA A 210 0.26 -11.91 -27.05
N PRO A 211 1.12 -12.89 -27.41
CA PRO A 211 0.69 -14.05 -28.16
C PRO A 211 -0.24 -14.91 -27.29
N ALA A 212 -1.32 -15.38 -27.90
CA ALA A 212 -2.37 -16.18 -27.28
C ALA A 212 -2.77 -17.33 -28.21
N LEU A 213 -3.66 -18.20 -27.71
CA LEU A 213 -4.31 -19.24 -28.49
C LEU A 213 -5.81 -19.02 -28.51
N ALA A 214 -6.36 -18.80 -29.71
CA ALA A 214 -7.79 -18.63 -29.92
C ALA A 214 -8.43 -19.98 -30.21
N ILE A 215 -9.51 -20.29 -29.48
CA ILE A 215 -10.36 -21.44 -29.78
C ILE A 215 -11.12 -21.15 -31.07
N THR A 216 -10.98 -22.04 -32.06
CA THR A 216 -11.62 -21.88 -33.38
C THR A 216 -12.78 -22.84 -33.58
N SER A 217 -12.68 -24.05 -33.03
CA SER A 217 -13.77 -25.01 -32.97
C SER A 217 -13.61 -25.90 -31.75
N CYS A 218 -14.72 -26.31 -31.15
CA CYS A 218 -14.76 -27.30 -30.08
C CYS A 218 -15.89 -28.29 -30.34
N SER A 219 -15.60 -29.57 -30.14
CA SER A 219 -16.62 -30.63 -30.09
C SER A 219 -16.70 -31.19 -28.68
N SER A 220 -17.92 -31.36 -28.17
CA SER A 220 -18.19 -31.97 -26.86
C SER A 220 -18.81 -33.34 -27.05
N HIS A 221 -18.30 -34.31 -26.30
CA HIS A 221 -18.69 -35.71 -26.40
C HIS A 221 -19.03 -36.25 -25.02
N VAL A 222 -19.95 -37.22 -24.99
CA VAL A 222 -20.37 -37.93 -23.78
C VAL A 222 -20.17 -39.41 -24.04
N VAL A 223 -19.44 -40.08 -23.14
CA VAL A 223 -19.15 -41.51 -23.22
C VAL A 223 -19.71 -42.18 -21.96
N PRO A 224 -20.56 -43.21 -22.10
CA PRO A 224 -21.00 -43.98 -20.94
C PRO A 224 -19.79 -44.73 -20.35
N VAL A 225 -19.59 -44.60 -19.04
CA VAL A 225 -18.50 -45.24 -18.31
C VAL A 225 -19.02 -46.34 -17.39
N ASP A 226 -18.28 -47.43 -17.34
CA ASP A 226 -18.51 -48.57 -16.44
C ASP A 226 -17.16 -49.09 -15.92
N TYR A 227 -16.81 -48.65 -14.71
CA TYR A 227 -15.57 -49.03 -14.03
C TYR A 227 -15.65 -50.43 -13.40
N THR A 228 -16.82 -51.07 -13.43
CA THR A 228 -16.96 -52.47 -12.97
C THR A 228 -16.44 -53.47 -14.01
N GLN A 229 -16.13 -53.00 -15.22
CA GLN A 229 -15.53 -53.80 -16.26
C GLN A 229 -14.16 -54.34 -15.83
N ARG A 230 -13.89 -55.61 -16.14
CA ARG A 230 -12.58 -56.23 -15.93
C ARG A 230 -11.73 -56.07 -17.18
N LEU A 231 -10.53 -55.51 -17.01
CA LEU A 231 -9.51 -55.49 -18.06
C LEU A 231 -8.70 -56.79 -18.03
N SER A 232 -8.49 -57.39 -19.20
CA SER A 232 -7.62 -58.56 -19.34
C SER A 232 -6.15 -58.19 -19.12
N LYS A 233 -5.33 -59.16 -18.71
CA LYS A 233 -3.88 -58.95 -18.52
C LYS A 233 -3.20 -58.37 -19.78
N ALA A 234 -3.57 -58.88 -20.96
CA ALA A 234 -3.04 -58.38 -22.23
C ALA A 234 -3.43 -56.92 -22.52
N GLN A 235 -4.66 -56.51 -22.15
CA GLN A 235 -5.08 -55.10 -22.28
C GLN A 235 -4.22 -54.22 -21.37
N ILE A 236 -4.05 -54.60 -20.10
CA ILE A 236 -3.24 -53.88 -19.12
C ILE A 236 -1.79 -53.75 -19.59
N GLU A 237 -1.18 -54.84 -20.08
CA GLU A 237 0.19 -54.84 -20.62
C GLU A 237 0.33 -53.97 -21.88
N SER A 238 -0.75 -53.81 -22.67
CA SER A 238 -0.74 -53.01 -23.90
C SER A 238 -1.02 -51.52 -23.71
N LEU A 239 -1.42 -51.08 -22.51
CA LEU A 239 -1.78 -49.67 -22.23
C LEU A 239 -0.62 -48.68 -22.46
N ALA A 240 0.63 -49.15 -22.43
CA ALA A 240 1.80 -48.32 -22.77
C ALA A 240 1.95 -48.05 -24.28
N LEU A 241 1.25 -48.82 -25.13
CA LEU A 241 1.36 -48.77 -26.59
C LEU A 241 0.03 -48.43 -27.28
N ARG A 242 -1.10 -48.59 -26.57
CA ARG A 242 -2.44 -48.34 -27.08
C ARG A 242 -3.26 -47.57 -26.05
N GLY A 243 -4.08 -46.65 -26.54
CA GLY A 243 -5.02 -45.91 -25.71
C GLY A 243 -6.01 -46.84 -25.00
N PRO A 244 -6.39 -46.52 -23.76
CA PRO A 244 -7.35 -47.33 -23.00
C PRO A 244 -8.75 -47.30 -23.63
N PRO A 245 -9.60 -48.30 -23.32
CA PRO A 245 -11.02 -48.22 -23.61
C PRO A 245 -11.63 -46.97 -22.95
N LEU A 246 -12.22 -46.08 -23.74
CA LEU A 246 -12.74 -44.79 -23.24
C LEU A 246 -13.83 -44.95 -22.17
N ASN A 247 -14.57 -46.07 -22.18
CA ASN A 247 -15.57 -46.40 -21.18
C ASN A 247 -14.99 -46.76 -19.79
N THR A 248 -13.66 -46.92 -19.67
CA THR A 248 -12.96 -47.08 -18.40
C THR A 248 -12.17 -45.83 -17.98
N VAL A 249 -12.12 -44.82 -18.83
CA VAL A 249 -11.39 -43.58 -18.57
C VAL A 249 -12.23 -42.67 -17.68
N SER A 250 -11.59 -42.10 -16.66
CA SER A 250 -12.20 -41.20 -15.68
C SER A 250 -11.63 -39.78 -15.73
N PHE A 251 -10.40 -39.64 -16.24
CA PHE A 251 -9.74 -38.37 -16.50
C PHE A 251 -8.90 -38.47 -17.75
N LEU A 252 -8.85 -37.41 -18.55
CA LEU A 252 -8.09 -37.34 -19.78
C LEU A 252 -7.63 -35.91 -20.04
N VAL A 253 -6.34 -35.72 -20.29
CA VAL A 253 -5.83 -34.51 -20.95
C VAL A 253 -4.84 -34.91 -22.04
N SER A 254 -4.98 -34.32 -23.22
CA SER A 254 -4.06 -34.55 -24.33
C SER A 254 -3.88 -33.30 -25.17
N GLY A 255 -2.63 -32.98 -25.50
CA GLY A 255 -2.27 -31.91 -26.43
C GLY A 255 -1.58 -32.48 -27.65
N SER A 256 -2.01 -32.08 -28.84
CA SER A 256 -1.40 -32.52 -30.09
C SER A 256 -1.29 -31.37 -31.08
N LEU A 257 -0.19 -31.33 -31.83
CA LEU A 257 -0.05 -30.42 -32.95
C LEU A 257 -0.80 -30.99 -34.16
N LEU A 258 -1.70 -30.19 -34.73
CA LEU A 258 -2.33 -30.45 -36.01
C LEU A 258 -1.52 -29.72 -37.09
N VAL A 259 -1.12 -30.48 -38.10
CA VAL A 259 -0.41 -29.99 -39.27
C VAL A 259 -1.30 -30.26 -40.46
N ASP A 260 -2.00 -29.24 -40.94
CA ASP A 260 -2.79 -29.30 -42.17
C ASP A 260 -1.96 -28.81 -43.37
N ASP A 261 -2.57 -28.69 -44.56
CA ASP A 261 -1.85 -28.18 -45.74
C ASP A 261 -1.60 -26.65 -45.67
N ASP A 262 -2.44 -25.90 -44.95
CA ASP A 262 -2.35 -24.43 -44.92
C ASP A 262 -1.74 -23.85 -43.62
N TYR A 263 -2.08 -24.42 -42.45
CA TYR A 263 -1.71 -23.84 -41.14
C TYR A 263 -1.48 -24.90 -40.05
N GLU A 264 -0.66 -24.52 -39.06
CA GLU A 264 -0.53 -25.24 -37.80
C GLU A 264 -1.64 -24.83 -36.81
N ALA A 265 -2.15 -25.81 -36.07
CA ALA A 265 -3.08 -25.60 -34.97
C ALA A 265 -2.75 -26.54 -33.80
N ILE A 266 -3.23 -26.24 -32.60
CA ILE A 266 -3.09 -27.11 -31.43
C ILE A 266 -4.46 -27.70 -31.12
N ASN A 267 -4.52 -29.01 -30.98
CA ASN A 267 -5.70 -29.70 -30.47
C ASN A 267 -5.50 -30.02 -29.00
N ILE A 268 -6.42 -29.54 -28.16
CA ILE A 268 -6.47 -29.84 -26.73
C ILE A 268 -7.72 -30.65 -26.47
N ILE A 269 -7.53 -31.82 -25.86
CA ILE A 269 -8.59 -32.70 -25.43
C ILE A 269 -8.56 -32.74 -23.91
N THR A 270 -9.68 -32.42 -23.27
CA THR A 270 -9.85 -32.49 -21.83
C THR A 270 -11.11 -33.28 -21.50
N GLY A 271 -11.02 -34.21 -20.55
CA GLY A 271 -12.11 -35.08 -20.18
C GLY A 271 -12.09 -35.42 -18.71
N TYR A 272 -13.29 -35.52 -18.14
CA TYR A 272 -13.51 -35.80 -16.73
C TYR A 272 -14.81 -36.58 -16.55
N SER A 273 -14.87 -37.39 -15.50
CA SER A 273 -16.05 -38.18 -15.14
C SER A 273 -16.54 -37.84 -13.74
N ASP A 274 -17.85 -37.83 -13.57
CA ASP A 274 -18.53 -37.77 -12.28
C ASP A 274 -19.39 -39.04 -12.10
N ALA A 275 -18.74 -40.13 -11.68
CA ALA A 275 -19.35 -41.46 -11.56
C ALA A 275 -19.05 -42.09 -10.18
N PRO A 276 -19.63 -41.55 -9.08
CA PRO A 276 -19.37 -42.04 -7.72
C PRO A 276 -19.83 -43.49 -7.49
N GLU A 277 -20.83 -43.94 -8.26
CA GLU A 277 -21.36 -45.32 -8.25
C GLU A 277 -20.62 -46.26 -9.21
N CYS A 278 -19.45 -45.85 -9.74
CA CYS A 278 -18.65 -46.61 -10.69
C CYS A 278 -19.29 -46.86 -12.07
N THR A 279 -20.49 -46.31 -12.29
CA THR A 279 -21.18 -46.25 -13.58
C THR A 279 -21.71 -44.84 -13.76
N GLY A 280 -21.74 -44.35 -15.00
CA GLY A 280 -22.17 -42.98 -15.27
C GLY A 280 -21.71 -42.50 -16.64
N GLU A 281 -21.34 -41.22 -16.73
CA GLU A 281 -20.89 -40.59 -17.97
C GLU A 281 -19.57 -39.84 -17.77
N MET A 282 -18.66 -40.01 -18.74
CA MET A 282 -17.48 -39.15 -18.91
C MET A 282 -17.77 -38.12 -19.98
N LYS A 283 -17.53 -36.85 -19.66
CA LYS A 283 -17.62 -35.74 -20.60
C LYS A 283 -16.21 -35.40 -21.06
N TYR A 284 -16.01 -35.28 -22.37
CA TYR A 284 -14.75 -34.75 -22.90
C TYR A 284 -15.00 -33.74 -24.01
N SER A 285 -14.15 -32.73 -24.06
CA SER A 285 -14.11 -31.68 -25.07
C SER A 285 -12.85 -31.83 -25.90
N ALA A 286 -12.96 -31.69 -27.21
CA ALA A 286 -11.84 -31.61 -28.14
C ALA A 286 -11.89 -30.24 -28.83
N CYS A 287 -10.96 -29.37 -28.47
CA CYS A 287 -10.89 -28.00 -28.93
C CYS A 287 -9.66 -27.77 -29.81
N THR A 288 -9.86 -27.18 -30.98
CA THR A 288 -8.81 -26.79 -31.91
C THR A 288 -8.53 -25.30 -31.75
N LEU A 289 -7.27 -24.97 -31.45
CA LEU A 289 -6.80 -23.63 -31.18
C LEU A 289 -5.78 -23.18 -32.23
N ARG A 290 -5.86 -21.91 -32.62
CA ARG A 290 -4.89 -21.26 -33.52
C ARG A 290 -4.14 -20.15 -32.80
N ALA A 291 -2.92 -19.87 -33.25
CA ALA A 291 -2.18 -18.71 -32.78
C ALA A 291 -2.99 -17.43 -32.99
N ALA A 292 -2.94 -16.54 -32.02
CA ALA A 292 -3.70 -15.32 -31.99
C ALA A 292 -2.97 -14.24 -31.19
N ILE A 293 -3.45 -13.01 -31.31
CA ILE A 293 -3.03 -11.88 -30.47
C ILE A 293 -4.10 -11.71 -29.40
N GLY A 294 -3.71 -11.83 -28.14
CA GLY A 294 -4.58 -11.68 -26.98
C GLY A 294 -4.25 -10.43 -26.18
N GLU A 295 -5.26 -9.87 -25.52
CA GLU A 295 -5.12 -8.84 -24.50
C GLU A 295 -5.26 -9.49 -23.11
N TYR A 296 -4.23 -9.34 -22.30
CA TYR A 296 -4.10 -9.87 -20.95
C TYR A 296 -4.14 -8.73 -19.94
N ASP A 297 -4.89 -8.92 -18.86
CA ASP A 297 -4.75 -8.06 -17.70
C ASP A 297 -3.48 -8.45 -16.94
N ALA A 298 -2.59 -7.47 -16.75
CA ALA A 298 -1.29 -7.70 -16.15
C ALA A 298 -0.97 -6.64 -15.09
N THR A 299 -0.32 -7.10 -14.03
CA THR A 299 0.17 -6.28 -12.94
C THR A 299 1.70 -6.27 -12.97
N LEU A 300 2.28 -5.09 -13.01
CA LEU A 300 3.72 -4.86 -12.99
C LEU A 300 4.11 -4.36 -11.60
N ARG A 301 4.96 -5.09 -10.88
CA ARG A 301 5.50 -4.65 -9.59
C ARG A 301 7.01 -4.52 -9.67
N GLY A 302 7.49 -3.27 -9.72
CA GLY A 302 8.89 -2.99 -10.05
C GLY A 302 9.20 -3.43 -11.48
N ASP A 303 9.97 -4.51 -11.63
CA ASP A 303 10.34 -5.10 -12.92
C ASP A 303 9.71 -6.49 -13.15
N ASN A 304 8.92 -6.99 -12.20
CA ASN A 304 8.27 -8.29 -12.32
C ASN A 304 6.86 -8.12 -12.89
N LEU A 305 6.63 -8.72 -14.06
CA LEU A 305 5.34 -8.77 -14.72
C LEU A 305 4.59 -10.05 -14.34
N THR A 306 3.42 -9.89 -13.73
CA THR A 306 2.51 -10.99 -13.43
C THR A 306 1.22 -10.84 -14.23
N LEU A 307 0.76 -11.92 -14.86
CA LEU A 307 -0.52 -11.98 -15.55
C LEU A 307 -1.61 -12.34 -14.55
N ASP A 308 -2.76 -11.67 -14.64
CA ASP A 308 -3.91 -11.98 -13.79
C ASP A 308 -4.51 -13.34 -14.16
N ASN A 309 -5.20 -13.99 -13.21
CA ASN A 309 -5.83 -15.28 -13.43
C ASN A 309 -7.08 -15.12 -14.31
N GLY A 310 -6.91 -15.25 -15.62
CA GLY A 310 -7.99 -15.22 -16.61
C GLY A 310 -7.52 -15.63 -17.99
N SER A 311 -8.48 -16.04 -18.83
CA SER A 311 -8.22 -16.23 -20.26
C SER A 311 -8.10 -14.88 -20.96
N PRO A 312 -7.17 -14.72 -21.92
CA PRO A 312 -7.01 -13.46 -22.64
C PRO A 312 -8.22 -13.14 -23.51
N ARG A 313 -8.48 -11.84 -23.71
CA ARG A 313 -9.43 -11.39 -24.73
C ARG A 313 -8.76 -11.47 -26.09
N ILE A 314 -9.22 -12.37 -26.95
CA ILE A 314 -8.68 -12.53 -28.30
C ILE A 314 -9.03 -11.29 -29.15
N LEU A 315 -8.01 -10.66 -29.73
CA LEU A 315 -8.15 -9.50 -30.61
C LEU A 315 -8.22 -9.92 -32.09
N THR A 316 -7.29 -10.78 -32.50
CA THR A 316 -7.21 -11.28 -33.89
C THR A 316 -6.50 -12.63 -33.92
N VAL A 317 -6.83 -13.48 -34.89
CA VAL A 317 -6.11 -14.72 -35.17
C VAL A 317 -4.90 -14.40 -36.03
N ALA A 318 -3.74 -14.99 -35.69
CA ALA A 318 -2.50 -14.80 -36.44
C ALA A 318 -2.50 -15.65 -37.72
N ASN A 319 -1.94 -15.10 -38.79
CA ASN A 319 -1.87 -15.71 -40.12
C ASN A 319 -0.45 -16.21 -40.46
N ASN A 320 0.47 -16.17 -39.50
CA ASN A 320 1.88 -16.51 -39.65
C ASN A 320 2.21 -17.98 -39.27
N THR A 321 1.22 -18.83 -39.03
CA THR A 321 1.42 -20.24 -38.65
C THR A 321 1.50 -21.20 -39.85
N ARG A 322 2.03 -20.75 -40.99
CA ARG A 322 2.16 -21.59 -42.19
C ARG A 322 3.05 -22.80 -41.92
N VAL A 323 2.67 -23.95 -42.45
CA VAL A 323 3.42 -25.19 -42.26
C VAL A 323 4.69 -25.18 -43.09
N ASN A 324 5.84 -25.32 -42.42
CA ASN A 324 7.12 -25.52 -43.10
C ASN A 324 7.45 -27.01 -43.17
N ARG A 325 7.47 -27.58 -44.39
CA ARG A 325 7.83 -29.00 -44.61
C ARG A 325 9.31 -29.23 -44.93
N ARG A 326 10.15 -28.20 -44.86
CA ARG A 326 11.59 -28.35 -45.09
C ARG A 326 12.25 -28.94 -43.85
N THR A 327 12.80 -30.15 -44.00
CA THR A 327 13.55 -30.79 -42.93
C THR A 327 14.81 -30.00 -42.60
N ASN A 328 14.97 -29.66 -41.33
CA ASN A 328 16.19 -29.06 -40.82
C ASN A 328 17.24 -30.16 -40.61
N GLN A 329 18.41 -30.00 -41.26
CA GLN A 329 19.47 -31.00 -41.24
C GLN A 329 20.08 -31.23 -39.85
N HIS A 330 20.02 -30.26 -38.95
CA HIS A 330 20.58 -30.37 -37.60
C HIS A 330 19.61 -31.03 -36.61
N SER A 331 18.31 -30.76 -36.71
CA SER A 331 17.31 -31.32 -35.78
C SER A 331 16.64 -32.59 -36.32
N GLY A 332 16.77 -32.88 -37.62
CA GLY A 332 16.07 -33.97 -38.32
C GLY A 332 14.56 -33.74 -38.46
N GLY A 333 14.03 -32.63 -37.93
CA GLY A 333 12.61 -32.30 -37.90
C GLY A 333 12.29 -31.08 -38.75
N GLN A 334 11.00 -30.82 -38.92
CA GLN A 334 10.49 -29.65 -39.63
C GLN A 334 10.22 -28.52 -38.64
N PRO A 335 10.68 -27.28 -38.89
CA PRO A 335 10.42 -26.15 -38.00
C PRO A 335 8.92 -25.90 -37.80
N SER A 336 8.54 -25.39 -36.64
CA SER A 336 7.15 -25.08 -36.31
C SER A 336 6.99 -23.91 -35.34
N THR A 337 5.89 -23.20 -35.54
CA THR A 337 5.46 -22.04 -34.74
C THR A 337 4.79 -22.44 -33.44
N LEU A 338 4.19 -23.64 -33.38
CA LEU A 338 3.40 -24.11 -32.22
C LEU A 338 3.91 -25.42 -31.58
N ALA A 339 4.91 -26.08 -32.15
CA ALA A 339 5.44 -27.36 -31.67
C ALA A 339 5.92 -27.31 -30.20
N ALA A 340 6.54 -26.24 -29.73
CA ALA A 340 6.94 -26.16 -28.33
C ALA A 340 5.75 -26.15 -27.37
N ILE A 341 4.63 -25.53 -27.75
CA ILE A 341 3.44 -25.51 -26.89
C ILE A 341 2.84 -26.91 -26.80
N SER A 342 2.70 -27.62 -27.94
CA SER A 342 2.28 -29.02 -27.95
C SER A 342 3.20 -29.89 -27.08
N PHE A 343 4.51 -29.68 -27.16
CA PHE A 343 5.50 -30.35 -26.32
C PHE A 343 5.34 -30.02 -24.82
N LEU A 344 5.09 -28.76 -24.47
CA LEU A 344 4.84 -28.33 -23.09
C LEU A 344 3.57 -28.93 -22.50
N ILE A 345 2.48 -28.99 -23.29
CA ILE A 345 1.24 -29.66 -22.88
C ILE A 345 1.53 -31.13 -22.59
N ARG A 346 2.30 -31.81 -23.46
CA ARG A 346 2.73 -33.19 -23.21
C ARG A 346 3.49 -33.36 -21.90
N LEU A 347 4.46 -32.49 -21.63
CA LEU A 347 5.30 -32.61 -20.44
C LEU A 347 4.55 -32.36 -19.12
N LYS A 348 3.55 -31.47 -19.12
CA LYS A 348 2.89 -31.02 -17.89
C LYS A 348 1.49 -31.57 -17.69
N TRP A 349 0.76 -31.79 -18.77
CA TRP A 349 -0.68 -32.03 -18.73
C TRP A 349 -1.08 -33.37 -19.33
N GLU A 350 -0.38 -33.85 -20.36
CA GLU A 350 -0.79 -35.09 -21.02
C GLU A 350 -0.81 -36.25 -20.04
N GLY A 351 -1.98 -36.87 -19.93
CA GLY A 351 -2.17 -38.05 -19.12
C GLY A 351 -3.64 -38.45 -19.08
N TYR A 352 -3.86 -39.68 -18.63
CA TYR A 352 -5.19 -40.19 -18.38
C TYR A 352 -5.21 -40.97 -17.07
N ALA A 353 -6.38 -41.04 -16.46
CA ALA A 353 -6.67 -41.95 -15.35
C ALA A 353 -7.83 -42.85 -15.75
N LEU A 354 -7.65 -44.15 -15.57
CA LEU A 354 -8.69 -45.15 -15.79
C LEU A 354 -8.99 -45.93 -14.51
N GLN A 355 -10.21 -46.42 -14.43
CA GLN A 355 -10.73 -47.20 -13.31
C GLN A 355 -11.34 -48.48 -13.83
N TYR A 356 -10.99 -49.59 -13.20
CA TYR A 356 -11.47 -50.91 -13.60
C TYR A 356 -11.54 -51.85 -12.41
N LYS A 357 -12.29 -52.93 -12.56
CA LYS A 357 -12.43 -53.95 -11.53
C LYS A 357 -11.24 -54.89 -11.52
N PHE A 358 -10.56 -55.00 -10.38
CA PHE A 358 -9.48 -55.95 -10.15
C PHE A 358 -9.75 -56.76 -8.88
N GLY A 359 -9.91 -58.08 -9.03
CA GLY A 359 -10.35 -58.95 -7.92
C GLY A 359 -11.76 -58.60 -7.44
N SER A 360 -11.88 -58.27 -6.15
CA SER A 360 -13.12 -57.84 -5.47
C SER A 360 -13.30 -56.33 -5.40
N GLY A 361 -12.27 -55.52 -5.73
CA GLY A 361 -12.30 -54.06 -5.62
C GLY A 361 -12.19 -53.34 -6.97
N ILE A 362 -12.33 -52.02 -6.92
CA ILE A 362 -11.97 -51.12 -8.03
C ILE A 362 -10.54 -50.67 -7.82
N THR A 363 -9.76 -50.69 -8.90
CA THR A 363 -8.39 -50.15 -8.92
C THR A 363 -8.31 -49.04 -9.95
N SER A 364 -7.42 -48.08 -9.70
CA SER A 364 -7.10 -46.99 -10.62
C SER A 364 -5.71 -47.19 -11.20
N MET A 365 -5.54 -46.83 -12.46
CA MET A 365 -4.24 -46.73 -13.12
C MET A 365 -4.18 -45.38 -13.83
N SER A 366 -3.05 -44.70 -13.75
CA SER A 366 -2.79 -43.50 -14.53
C SER A 366 -1.51 -43.63 -15.33
N ALA A 367 -1.43 -42.87 -16.42
CA ALA A 367 -0.24 -42.73 -17.24
C ALA A 367 -0.12 -41.28 -17.70
N GLY A 368 1.12 -40.79 -17.80
CA GLY A 368 1.41 -39.43 -18.26
C GLY A 368 2.04 -38.55 -17.17
N ALA A 369 1.79 -37.26 -17.24
CA ALA A 369 2.42 -36.21 -16.44
C ALA A 369 1.88 -36.08 -15.01
N GLY A 370 0.86 -36.85 -14.62
CA GLY A 370 0.27 -36.82 -13.28
C GLY A 370 -0.78 -35.72 -13.06
N ALA A 371 -1.31 -35.13 -14.14
CA ALA A 371 -2.29 -34.05 -14.06
C ALA A 371 -3.58 -34.49 -13.33
N GLU A 372 -3.95 -35.76 -13.41
CA GLU A 372 -5.12 -36.33 -12.74
C GLU A 372 -5.10 -36.13 -11.23
N LEU A 373 -3.91 -36.10 -10.61
CA LEU A 373 -3.76 -35.96 -9.16
C LEU A 373 -4.21 -34.58 -8.66
N MET A 374 -4.16 -33.56 -9.53
CA MET A 374 -4.58 -32.19 -9.20
C MET A 374 -6.10 -32.01 -9.24
N TYR A 375 -6.81 -32.86 -9.98
CA TYR A 375 -8.26 -32.75 -10.20
C TYR A 375 -9.07 -33.87 -9.54
N ALA A 376 -8.43 -34.80 -8.85
CA ALA A 376 -9.11 -35.85 -8.12
C ALA A 376 -9.94 -35.27 -6.95
N GLY A 377 -11.22 -35.64 -6.87
CA GLY A 377 -12.13 -35.24 -5.79
C GLY A 377 -11.83 -35.92 -4.44
N SER A 378 -12.38 -35.36 -3.35
CA SER A 378 -12.23 -35.92 -2.00
C SER A 378 -13.10 -37.16 -1.76
N TYR A 379 -12.47 -38.25 -1.32
CA TYR A 379 -13.03 -39.59 -1.07
C TYR A 379 -13.86 -39.68 0.23
N SER A 380 -14.86 -38.81 0.41
CA SER A 380 -15.62 -38.87 1.66
C SER A 380 -16.44 -40.18 1.77
N HIS A 381 -16.97 -40.73 0.67
CA HIS A 381 -17.77 -41.96 0.66
C HIS A 381 -17.83 -42.72 -0.69
N ALA A 382 -17.05 -42.32 -1.70
CA ALA A 382 -17.17 -42.87 -3.06
C ALA A 382 -16.28 -44.11 -3.29
N THR A 383 -16.86 -45.15 -3.91
CA THR A 383 -16.14 -46.39 -4.32
C THR A 383 -15.24 -46.17 -5.53
N CYS A 384 -15.51 -45.12 -6.33
CA CYS A 384 -14.78 -44.72 -7.52
C CYS A 384 -14.36 -43.24 -7.44
N ALA A 385 -13.22 -42.92 -8.04
CA ALA A 385 -12.69 -41.55 -8.08
C ALA A 385 -13.48 -40.67 -9.06
N THR A 386 -13.75 -39.44 -8.66
CA THR A 386 -14.34 -38.39 -9.51
C THR A 386 -13.29 -37.32 -9.81
N TYR A 387 -13.43 -36.67 -10.96
CA TYR A 387 -12.47 -35.66 -11.39
C TYR A 387 -13.15 -34.35 -11.78
N ALA A 388 -12.55 -33.23 -11.39
CA ALA A 388 -12.97 -31.90 -11.83
C ALA A 388 -12.50 -31.60 -13.26
N ASN A 389 -13.17 -30.64 -13.93
CA ASN A 389 -12.82 -30.24 -15.30
C ASN A 389 -11.51 -29.45 -15.33
N PRO A 390 -10.45 -29.91 -16.03
CA PRO A 390 -9.17 -29.21 -16.10
C PRO A 390 -9.09 -28.15 -17.21
N GLN A 391 -10.15 -27.94 -17.99
CA GLN A 391 -10.11 -27.17 -19.23
C GLN A 391 -9.57 -25.74 -19.06
N ASP A 392 -10.06 -24.99 -18.08
CA ASP A 392 -9.68 -23.57 -17.90
C ASP A 392 -8.21 -23.42 -17.50
N ASP A 393 -7.70 -24.31 -16.64
CA ASP A 393 -6.31 -24.28 -16.20
C ASP A 393 -5.34 -24.69 -17.31
N VAL A 394 -5.72 -25.67 -18.14
CA VAL A 394 -4.95 -26.05 -19.34
C VAL A 394 -4.89 -24.87 -20.32
N LEU A 395 -6.01 -24.17 -20.54
CA LEU A 395 -6.07 -22.98 -21.39
C LEU A 395 -5.24 -21.82 -20.83
N GLN A 396 -5.27 -21.61 -19.52
CA GLN A 396 -4.45 -20.60 -18.86
C GLN A 396 -2.96 -20.94 -18.99
N PHE A 397 -2.59 -22.20 -18.82
CA PHE A 397 -1.22 -22.69 -18.96
C PHE A 397 -0.67 -22.41 -20.36
N VAL A 398 -1.40 -22.79 -21.42
CA VAL A 398 -0.93 -22.60 -22.80
C VAL A 398 -0.87 -21.12 -23.18
N ASN A 399 -1.83 -20.31 -22.74
CA ASN A 399 -1.82 -18.87 -22.99
C ASN A 399 -0.67 -18.18 -22.26
N ARG A 400 -0.36 -18.59 -21.03
CA ARG A 400 0.81 -18.07 -20.31
C ARG A 400 2.11 -18.50 -20.98
N ALA A 401 2.22 -19.75 -21.43
CA ALA A 401 3.39 -20.23 -22.17
C ALA A 401 3.65 -19.41 -23.46
N MET A 402 2.57 -19.04 -24.18
CA MET A 402 2.65 -18.18 -25.37
C MET A 402 3.24 -16.80 -25.06
N VAL A 403 2.93 -16.21 -23.89
CA VAL A 403 3.54 -14.93 -23.46
C VAL A 403 5.05 -15.07 -23.26
N TYR A 404 5.53 -16.16 -22.66
CA TYR A 404 6.97 -16.41 -22.51
C TYR A 404 7.66 -16.58 -23.88
N LEU A 405 7.02 -17.25 -24.83
CA LEU A 405 7.54 -17.35 -26.20
C LEU A 405 7.57 -15.98 -26.89
N GLY A 406 6.56 -15.13 -26.71
CA GLY A 406 6.56 -13.75 -27.20
C GLY A 406 7.68 -12.90 -26.63
N ALA A 407 7.97 -13.07 -25.33
CA ALA A 407 9.06 -12.35 -24.66
C ALA A 407 10.44 -12.78 -25.19
N ALA A 408 10.57 -14.07 -25.49
CA ALA A 408 11.77 -14.64 -26.09
C ALA A 408 11.94 -14.22 -27.56
N ALA A 409 10.83 -14.16 -28.31
CA ALA A 409 10.81 -13.69 -29.69
C ALA A 409 11.23 -12.20 -29.79
N ALA A 410 10.83 -11.37 -28.82
CA ALA A 410 11.21 -9.95 -28.78
C ALA A 410 12.73 -9.70 -28.67
N GLN A 411 13.54 -10.72 -28.33
CA GLN A 411 15.00 -10.63 -28.30
C GLN A 411 15.64 -10.75 -29.70
N ARG A 412 14.86 -11.11 -30.73
CA ARG A 412 15.33 -11.18 -32.11
C ARG A 412 15.42 -9.79 -32.75
N ASP A 413 16.25 -9.68 -33.77
CA ASP A 413 16.41 -8.44 -34.54
C ASP A 413 15.12 -8.03 -35.24
N SER A 414 14.93 -6.73 -35.42
CA SER A 414 13.75 -6.16 -36.07
C SER A 414 13.52 -6.70 -37.49
N THR A 415 14.58 -6.96 -38.25
CA THR A 415 14.50 -7.56 -39.61
C THR A 415 13.94 -8.98 -39.58
N TYR A 416 14.32 -9.78 -38.58
CA TYR A 416 13.79 -11.15 -38.42
C TYR A 416 12.30 -11.10 -38.10
N LEU A 417 11.92 -10.23 -37.16
CA LEU A 417 10.53 -10.06 -36.74
C LEU A 417 9.63 -9.57 -37.88
N GLN A 418 10.08 -8.62 -38.70
CA GLN A 418 9.32 -8.13 -39.86
C GLN A 418 9.09 -9.17 -40.96
N THR A 419 9.94 -10.20 -41.04
CA THR A 419 9.85 -11.23 -42.08
C THR A 419 9.10 -12.49 -41.64
N HIS A 420 8.95 -12.69 -40.33
CA HIS A 420 8.35 -13.89 -39.73
C HIS A 420 7.10 -13.60 -38.89
N MET A 421 6.62 -12.36 -38.88
CA MET A 421 5.35 -11.95 -38.26
C MET A 421 4.46 -11.23 -39.27
N ASP A 422 3.16 -11.17 -38.98
CA ASP A 422 2.15 -10.51 -39.78
C ASP A 422 2.38 -9.00 -39.85
N ALA A 423 2.02 -8.41 -41.00
CA ALA A 423 2.20 -6.98 -41.24
C ALA A 423 1.42 -6.13 -40.22
N GLY A 424 2.10 -5.17 -39.60
CA GLY A 424 1.49 -4.27 -38.59
C GLY A 424 1.70 -4.72 -37.13
N THR A 425 2.31 -5.88 -36.91
CA THR A 425 2.74 -6.32 -35.57
C THR A 425 4.13 -5.78 -35.23
N THR A 426 4.37 -5.46 -33.95
CA THR A 426 5.65 -4.91 -33.47
C THR A 426 6.02 -5.49 -32.12
N ALA A 427 7.31 -5.68 -31.85
CA ALA A 427 7.80 -6.14 -30.54
C ALA A 427 8.11 -4.99 -29.55
N ASN A 428 8.11 -3.74 -30.00
CA ASN A 428 8.35 -2.57 -29.15
C ASN A 428 7.21 -1.56 -29.32
N ARG A 429 6.49 -1.28 -28.24
CA ARG A 429 5.27 -0.46 -28.26
C ARG A 429 5.10 0.34 -26.98
N THR A 430 4.40 1.47 -27.07
CA THR A 430 3.88 2.19 -25.91
C THR A 430 2.43 1.81 -25.62
N THR A 431 2.13 1.49 -24.36
CA THR A 431 0.77 1.23 -23.87
C THR A 431 0.45 2.11 -22.67
N SER A 432 -0.82 2.40 -22.44
CA SER A 432 -1.27 3.11 -21.24
C SER A 432 -1.41 2.13 -20.07
N GLY A 433 -0.80 2.46 -18.93
CA GLY A 433 -1.00 1.76 -17.66
C GLY A 433 -1.47 2.71 -16.56
N PHE A 434 -2.10 2.15 -15.54
CA PHE A 434 -2.52 2.88 -14.34
C PHE A 434 -1.55 2.56 -13.22
N VAL A 435 -0.89 3.57 -12.66
CA VAL A 435 -0.12 3.39 -11.42
C VAL A 435 -1.12 3.13 -10.31
N GLN A 436 -1.01 1.99 -9.63
CA GLN A 436 -1.67 1.77 -8.34
C GLN A 436 -0.68 2.12 -7.24
N GLY A 437 -1.01 3.15 -6.47
CA GLY A 437 -0.23 3.51 -5.30
C GLY A 437 -1.01 4.46 -4.42
N ASP A 438 -0.64 4.48 -3.14
CA ASP A 438 -1.17 5.44 -2.20
C ASP A 438 -0.14 6.56 -2.02
N HIS A 439 -0.59 7.82 -2.10
CA HIS A 439 0.18 8.91 -1.52
C HIS A 439 -0.47 9.42 -0.24
N ASN A 440 0.37 9.78 0.72
CA ASN A 440 -0.08 10.36 1.96
C ASN A 440 -0.31 11.85 1.74
N VAL A 441 -1.56 12.30 1.91
CA VAL A 441 -1.94 13.71 1.87
C VAL A 441 -2.38 14.19 3.25
N TYR A 442 -2.17 15.48 3.52
CA TYR A 442 -2.67 16.07 4.76
C TYR A 442 -4.18 16.24 4.72
N SER A 443 -4.84 15.78 5.78
CA SER A 443 -6.27 15.95 6.02
C SER A 443 -6.49 16.87 7.20
N THR A 444 -7.44 17.79 7.07
CA THR A 444 -7.74 18.80 8.08
C THR A 444 -9.09 18.52 8.70
N ASP A 445 -9.13 18.31 10.02
CA ASP A 445 -10.37 18.21 10.78
C ASP A 445 -10.63 19.53 11.51
N LEU A 446 -11.56 20.31 10.93
CA LEU A 446 -11.95 21.62 11.45
C LEU A 446 -12.64 21.55 12.81
N SER A 447 -13.17 20.40 13.23
CA SER A 447 -13.87 20.25 14.51
C SER A 447 -12.91 20.47 15.68
N TRP A 448 -11.71 19.88 15.60
CA TRP A 448 -10.66 20.06 16.60
C TRP A 448 -10.11 21.50 16.61
N PHE A 449 -9.98 22.12 15.44
CA PHE A 449 -9.60 23.53 15.33
C PHE A 449 -10.62 24.46 15.97
N ILE A 450 -11.92 24.24 15.72
CA ILE A 450 -13.00 25.04 16.32
C ILE A 450 -12.98 24.86 17.85
N ALA A 451 -12.83 23.63 18.34
CA ALA A 451 -12.75 23.36 19.78
C ALA A 451 -11.57 24.12 20.43
N ALA A 452 -10.38 24.07 19.84
CA ALA A 452 -9.23 24.81 20.34
C ALA A 452 -9.44 26.33 20.31
N SER A 453 -10.00 26.85 19.22
CA SER A 453 -10.30 28.27 19.06
C SER A 453 -11.30 28.77 20.10
N LEU A 454 -12.32 27.97 20.43
CA LEU A 454 -13.29 28.28 21.47
C LEU A 454 -12.64 28.34 22.86
N VAL A 455 -11.70 27.44 23.16
CA VAL A 455 -10.94 27.45 24.42
C VAL A 455 -10.09 28.72 24.54
N GLU A 456 -9.34 29.09 23.49
CA GLU A 456 -8.54 30.33 23.49
C GLU A 456 -9.44 31.57 23.65
N MET A 457 -10.54 31.64 22.90
CA MET A 457 -11.49 32.77 22.97
C MET A 457 -12.15 32.89 24.35
N ALA A 458 -12.51 31.76 24.98
CA ALA A 458 -13.04 31.75 26.34
C ALA A 458 -12.01 32.27 27.35
N CYS A 459 -10.74 31.88 27.22
CA CYS A 459 -9.66 32.38 28.08
C CYS A 459 -9.45 33.90 27.92
N ILE A 460 -9.45 34.39 26.67
CA ILE A 460 -9.36 35.83 26.39
C ILE A 460 -10.54 36.58 27.02
N ALA A 461 -11.77 36.06 26.88
CA ALA A 461 -12.97 36.67 27.45
C ALA A 461 -12.94 36.75 28.99
N LEU A 462 -12.27 35.80 29.66
CA LEU A 462 -12.10 35.81 31.11
C LEU A 462 -10.97 36.74 31.59
N ILE A 463 -9.91 36.91 30.78
CA ILE A 463 -8.80 37.80 31.10
C ILE A 463 -9.16 39.26 30.79
N PHE A 464 -9.85 39.53 29.70
CA PHE A 464 -10.12 40.89 29.22
C PHE A 464 -10.72 41.85 30.28
N PRO A 465 -11.72 41.45 31.10
CA PRO A 465 -12.32 42.35 32.09
C PRO A 465 -11.36 42.74 33.24
N THR A 466 -10.24 42.03 33.41
CA THR A 466 -9.22 42.40 34.41
C THR A 466 -8.52 43.71 34.07
N TYR A 467 -8.49 44.09 32.79
CA TYR A 467 -7.96 45.37 32.32
C TYR A 467 -8.93 46.52 32.50
N TRP A 468 -10.22 46.26 32.78
CA TRP A 468 -11.23 47.31 32.80
C TRP A 468 -10.92 48.39 33.85
N GLY A 469 -10.90 49.65 33.46
CA GLY A 469 -10.57 50.76 34.35
C GLY A 469 -9.08 51.02 34.53
N PHE A 470 -8.21 50.44 33.68
CA PHE A 470 -6.78 50.77 33.67
C PHE A 470 -6.55 52.28 33.48
N TRP A 471 -7.41 52.95 32.70
CA TRP A 471 -7.36 54.40 32.45
C TRP A 471 -7.59 55.26 33.71
N ARG A 472 -8.17 54.70 34.77
CA ARG A 472 -8.39 55.44 36.04
C ARG A 472 -7.15 55.50 36.92
N LEU A 473 -6.11 54.74 36.60
CA LEU A 473 -4.88 54.65 37.41
C LEU A 473 -3.98 55.87 37.25
N GLY A 474 -4.23 56.73 36.26
CA GLY A 474 -3.48 57.97 36.02
C GLY A 474 -2.05 57.77 35.50
N ARG A 475 -1.53 56.54 35.50
CA ARG A 475 -0.21 56.16 34.99
C ARG A 475 -0.16 54.66 34.64
N PRO A 476 0.79 54.21 33.79
CA PRO A 476 1.11 52.79 33.68
C PRO A 476 1.65 52.29 35.03
N VAL A 477 0.99 51.28 35.59
CA VAL A 477 1.40 50.67 36.86
C VAL A 477 2.11 49.34 36.60
N SER A 478 3.14 49.05 37.38
CA SER A 478 3.79 47.75 37.39
C SER A 478 3.94 47.25 38.81
N PHE A 479 4.19 45.96 39.00
CA PHE A 479 4.69 45.45 40.28
C PHE A 479 6.21 45.48 40.38
N SER A 480 6.83 46.53 39.84
CA SER A 480 8.22 46.79 40.15
C SER A 480 8.38 46.93 41.67
N PRO A 481 9.32 46.21 42.31
CA PRO A 481 9.59 46.36 43.74
C PRO A 481 9.89 47.82 44.13
N LEU A 482 10.50 48.59 43.23
CA LEU A 482 10.80 50.01 43.43
C LEU A 482 9.54 50.88 43.44
N GLU A 483 8.56 50.60 42.58
CA GLU A 483 7.28 51.31 42.58
C GLU A 483 6.48 51.03 43.85
N LEU A 484 6.43 49.76 44.28
CA LEU A 484 5.79 49.37 45.53
C LEU A 484 6.50 50.00 46.75
N ALA A 485 7.83 49.90 46.82
CA ALA A 485 8.60 50.48 47.91
C ALA A 485 8.41 51.99 48.00
N LYS A 486 8.41 52.71 46.87
CA LYS A 486 8.13 54.14 46.86
C LYS A 486 6.68 54.46 47.27
N ALA A 487 5.71 53.66 46.83
CA ALA A 487 4.30 53.83 47.22
C ALA A 487 4.05 53.57 48.71
N PHE A 488 4.86 52.73 49.35
CA PHE A 488 4.89 52.52 50.80
C PHE A 488 5.88 53.43 51.54
N GLU A 489 6.31 54.53 50.91
CA GLU A 489 7.17 55.57 51.49
C GLU A 489 8.51 55.05 52.04
N ALA A 490 9.14 54.09 51.35
CA ALA A 490 10.46 53.59 51.73
C ALA A 490 11.50 54.73 51.82
N PRO A 491 12.19 54.92 52.97
CA PRO A 491 13.12 56.04 53.18
C PRO A 491 14.25 56.11 52.16
N ALA A 492 14.72 54.94 51.69
CA ALA A 492 15.78 54.82 50.68
C ALA A 492 15.40 55.45 49.32
N LEU A 493 14.11 55.60 49.03
CA LEU A 493 13.60 56.18 47.79
C LEU A 493 12.95 57.56 48.01
N SER A 494 13.17 58.19 49.16
CA SER A 494 12.54 59.46 49.54
C SER A 494 12.81 60.59 48.52
N THR A 495 14.00 60.62 47.94
CA THR A 495 14.45 61.63 46.96
C THR A 495 13.83 61.47 45.57
N CYS A 496 13.23 60.32 45.25
CA CYS A 496 12.62 60.05 43.95
C CYS A 496 11.21 60.66 43.84
N ASN A 497 10.77 60.99 42.62
CA ASN A 497 9.41 61.49 42.37
C ASN A 497 8.38 60.37 42.60
N SER A 498 7.31 60.65 43.34
CA SER A 498 6.26 59.67 43.70
C SER A 498 5.46 59.15 42.50
N ASN A 499 5.45 59.88 41.37
CA ASN A 499 4.76 59.43 40.16
C ASN A 499 5.67 58.63 39.18
N SER A 500 6.97 58.51 39.47
CA SER A 500 7.92 57.86 38.56
C SER A 500 7.66 56.36 38.40
N SER A 501 7.91 55.85 37.20
CA SER A 501 7.89 54.42 36.91
C SER A 501 9.08 53.70 37.55
N GLY A 502 9.02 52.38 37.72
CA GLY A 502 10.13 51.61 38.31
C GLY A 502 11.44 51.76 37.53
N ARG A 503 11.36 51.93 36.21
CA ARG A 503 12.51 52.19 35.34
C ARG A 503 13.09 53.58 35.56
N GLU A 504 12.25 54.59 35.75
CA GLU A 504 12.68 55.96 36.07
C GLU A 504 13.32 56.02 37.45
N ILE A 505 12.74 55.34 38.45
CA ILE A 505 13.30 55.25 39.81
C ILE A 505 14.68 54.58 39.77
N ALA A 506 14.82 53.46 39.03
CA ALA A 506 16.11 52.81 38.85
C ALA A 506 17.14 53.75 38.19
N LYS A 507 16.72 54.49 37.15
CA LYS A 507 17.58 55.45 36.46
C LYS A 507 17.98 56.63 37.36
N SER A 508 17.10 57.11 38.23
CA SER A 508 17.40 58.23 39.15
C SER A 508 18.26 57.80 40.33
N MET A 509 18.14 56.56 40.80
CA MET A 509 18.96 56.03 41.89
C MET A 509 20.35 55.56 41.41
N GLY A 510 20.50 55.19 40.14
CA GLY A 510 21.80 54.83 39.56
C GLY A 510 22.51 53.70 40.32
N GLU A 511 23.77 53.92 40.65
CA GLU A 511 24.68 52.94 41.29
C GLU A 511 24.59 52.93 42.84
N VAL A 512 23.45 53.32 43.42
CA VAL A 512 23.29 53.30 44.89
C VAL A 512 23.28 51.86 45.40
N GLU A 513 24.29 51.51 46.21
CA GLU A 513 24.41 50.19 46.82
C GLU A 513 23.39 49.98 47.94
N ILE A 514 22.67 48.86 47.89
CA ILE A 514 21.70 48.45 48.91
C ILE A 514 21.90 46.98 49.30
N ARG A 515 21.66 46.66 50.58
CA ARG A 515 21.69 45.31 51.14
C ARG A 515 20.45 45.06 51.98
N TYR A 516 19.86 43.87 51.84
CA TYR A 516 18.77 43.39 52.68
C TYR A 516 19.29 42.73 53.96
N GLY A 517 18.74 43.08 55.12
CA GLY A 517 19.06 42.42 56.38
C GLY A 517 18.64 43.22 57.60
N ILE A 518 19.27 42.95 58.75
CA ILE A 518 18.98 43.61 60.02
C ILE A 518 19.88 44.84 60.23
N THR A 519 19.30 45.91 60.77
CA THR A 519 20.06 47.12 61.14
C THR A 519 21.06 46.82 62.27
N SER A 520 22.33 47.16 62.07
CA SER A 520 23.35 47.11 63.12
C SER A 520 23.07 48.13 64.23
N SER A 521 23.17 47.70 65.49
CA SER A 521 22.86 48.45 66.72
C SER A 521 23.51 49.85 66.81
N GLN A 522 24.63 50.07 66.10
CA GLN A 522 25.38 51.33 66.16
C GLN A 522 24.69 52.53 65.47
N ALA A 523 23.65 52.33 64.64
CA ALA A 523 23.04 53.39 63.85
C ALA A 523 21.63 53.81 64.29
N ASN A 524 21.02 53.23 65.34
CA ASN A 524 19.63 53.54 65.65
C ASN A 524 19.25 53.50 67.14
N ARG A 525 18.58 54.57 67.61
CA ARG A 525 17.91 54.64 68.94
C ARG A 525 16.54 53.91 68.95
N GLY A 526 16.21 53.11 67.93
CA GLY A 526 14.84 52.67 67.62
C GLY A 526 14.63 51.19 67.27
N GLY A 527 15.46 50.26 67.76
CA GLY A 527 15.22 48.81 67.66
C GLY A 527 15.77 48.13 66.39
N THR A 528 15.91 46.80 66.42
CA THR A 528 16.35 45.94 65.30
C THR A 528 15.21 45.69 64.33
N LYS A 529 15.38 46.08 63.06
CA LYS A 529 14.36 45.94 62.01
C LYS A 529 14.95 45.35 60.73
N LEU A 530 14.12 44.66 59.93
CA LEU A 530 14.48 44.20 58.58
C LEU A 530 14.33 45.35 57.58
N VAL A 531 15.40 45.68 56.86
CA VAL A 531 15.42 46.82 55.93
C VAL A 531 16.36 46.59 54.75
N PHE A 532 16.10 47.29 53.65
CA PHE A 532 17.08 47.53 52.60
C PHE A 532 17.81 48.84 52.90
N ALA A 533 19.11 48.78 53.21
CA ALA A 533 19.94 49.95 53.49
C ALA A 533 21.38 49.75 52.99
N HIS A 534 22.24 50.76 53.14
CA HIS A 534 23.63 50.69 52.69
C HIS A 534 24.35 49.47 53.34
N PRO A 535 25.19 48.71 52.59
CA PRO A 535 25.81 47.47 53.06
C PRO A 535 26.55 47.57 54.40
N ALA A 536 27.10 48.75 54.71
CA ALA A 536 27.81 49.04 55.95
C ALA A 536 26.94 48.94 57.23
N PHE A 537 25.62 49.09 57.11
CA PHE A 537 24.71 49.17 58.27
C PHE A 537 23.83 47.93 58.43
N VAL A 538 24.04 46.89 57.62
CA VAL A 538 23.12 45.76 57.49
C VAL A 538 23.85 44.42 57.58
N VAL A 539 23.33 43.54 58.44
CA VAL A 539 23.85 42.17 58.65
C VAL A 539 22.81 41.14 58.17
N PRO A 540 23.20 39.96 57.65
CA PRO A 540 22.25 38.93 57.23
C PRO A 540 21.31 38.47 58.37
N PRO A 541 20.01 38.30 58.12
CA PRO A 541 19.06 37.84 59.13
C PRO A 541 19.18 36.33 59.39
N GLN A 542 18.91 35.91 60.63
CA GLN A 542 18.80 34.49 60.99
C GLN A 542 17.38 33.95 60.73
N GLN A 543 17.26 32.64 60.47
CA GLN A 543 15.98 32.03 60.13
C GLN A 543 15.07 31.95 61.37
N ARG A 544 13.79 32.37 61.23
CA ARG A 544 12.73 32.34 62.26
C ARG A 544 12.86 33.34 63.43
N THR A 545 13.78 34.30 63.37
CA THR A 545 13.78 35.41 64.34
C THR A 545 12.63 36.38 64.03
N LEU A 546 11.79 36.64 65.03
CA LEU A 546 10.80 37.72 64.99
C LEU A 546 11.50 39.02 65.40
N PHE A 547 11.28 40.08 64.64
CA PHE A 547 11.82 41.41 64.90
C PHE A 547 10.67 42.33 65.28
N ASP A 548 10.85 43.17 66.30
CA ASP A 548 9.81 44.04 66.83
C ASP A 548 9.46 45.20 65.88
N ILE A 549 8.24 45.73 66.08
CA ILE A 549 7.57 46.79 65.30
C ILE A 549 8.20 48.16 65.60
#